data_AF-A0A8D8D7Z8-F1
#
_entry.id   AF-A0A8D8D7Z8-F1
#
_cell.length_a   1.000
_cell.length_b   1.000
_cell.length_c   1.000
_cell.angle_alpha   90.00
_cell.angle_beta   90.00
_cell.angle_gamma   90.00
#
_symmetry.space_group_name_H-M   'P 1'
#
loop_
_entity.id
_entity.type
_entity.pdbx_description
1 polymer ?
#
loop_
_entity_poly.entity_id
_entity_poly.type
_entity_poly.pdbx_seq_one_letter_code
_entity_poly.pdbx_strand_id
1 'polypeptide(L)'
;STSMIHLVRLIRNQYIKWPSFLTTNCISFVQGLLERDPSHRMAWSKIISHPFVKGHIVILKEDIPESPFTNPLTASQCHEKKKQTNRIMYGENYEYLQSGSKRPPRTAKGSNEDDLASSRDSMNVILQSDM
;
A
#
# COMPACT_ATOMS: atom_id res chain seq x y z
N SER A 1 -15.45 24.87 3.23
CA SER A 1 -14.61 24.33 2.16
C SER A 1 -13.34 25.16 2.03
N THR A 2 -12.17 24.59 2.32
CA THR A 2 -10.89 25.28 2.12
C THR A 2 -10.53 25.19 0.63
N SER A 3 -10.61 26.32 -0.07
CA SER A 3 -10.32 26.39 -1.51
C SER A 3 -8.84 26.13 -1.81
N MET A 4 -8.51 25.72 -3.05
CA MET A 4 -7.12 25.54 -3.50
C MET A 4 -6.24 26.77 -3.21
N ILE A 5 -6.81 27.98 -3.35
CA ILE A 5 -6.15 29.25 -3.02
C ILE A 5 -5.81 29.35 -1.53
N HIS A 6 -6.70 28.88 -0.65
CA HIS A 6 -6.43 28.83 0.78
C HIS A 6 -5.24 27.90 1.07
N LEU A 7 -5.19 26.71 0.46
CA LEU A 7 -4.08 25.78 0.64
C LEU A 7 -2.73 26.37 0.20
N VAL A 8 -2.68 27.02 -0.96
CA VAL A 8 -1.46 27.68 -1.45
C VAL A 8 -0.96 28.73 -0.45
N ARG A 9 -1.88 29.52 0.14
CA ARG A 9 -1.52 30.50 1.19
C ARG A 9 -0.98 29.84 2.46
N LEU A 10 -1.55 28.70 2.87
CA LEU A 10 -1.02 27.95 4.01
C LEU A 10 0.43 27.53 3.76
N ILE A 11 0.68 26.88 2.62
CA ILE A 11 2.01 26.36 2.26
C ILE A 11 3.03 27.49 2.08
N ARG A 12 2.63 28.67 1.58
CA ARG A 12 3.56 29.78 1.29
C ARG A 12 3.75 30.76 2.43
N ASN A 13 2.83 30.89 3.38
CA ASN A 13 2.88 32.01 4.32
C ASN A 13 2.75 31.59 5.79
N GLN A 14 2.25 30.39 6.09
CA GLN A 14 2.03 30.01 7.49
C GLN A 14 3.28 29.45 8.15
N TYR A 15 3.57 29.95 9.35
CA TYR A 15 4.57 29.34 10.23
C TYR A 15 4.05 28.01 10.79
N ILE A 16 4.95 27.06 10.96
CA ILE A 16 4.63 25.74 11.51
C ILE A 16 4.49 25.89 13.03
N LYS A 17 3.34 25.43 13.57
CA LYS A 17 3.12 25.32 15.01
C LYS A 17 3.56 23.92 15.45
N TRP A 18 4.61 23.85 16.27
CA TRP A 18 5.15 22.57 16.76
C TRP A 18 4.42 22.12 18.02
N PRO A 19 3.91 20.88 18.07
CA PRO A 19 3.40 20.29 19.30
C PRO A 19 4.50 20.13 20.37
N SER A 20 4.12 20.24 21.65
CA SER A 20 5.05 20.18 22.78
C SER A 20 5.70 18.82 23.01
N PHE A 21 5.11 17.74 22.49
CA PHE A 21 5.65 16.38 22.62
C PHE A 21 6.79 16.07 21.65
N LEU A 22 7.09 16.96 20.70
CA LEU A 22 8.17 16.75 19.74
C LEU A 22 9.52 17.10 20.35
N THR A 23 10.48 16.20 20.16
CA THR A 23 11.88 16.43 20.56
C THR A 23 12.55 17.46 19.64
N THR A 24 13.57 18.16 20.15
CA THR A 24 14.36 19.12 19.35
C THR A 24 14.98 18.48 18.10
N ASN A 25 15.39 17.21 18.18
CA ASN A 25 15.90 16.46 17.03
C ASN A 25 14.80 16.21 15.99
N CYS A 26 13.57 15.93 16.42
CA CYS A 26 12.43 15.78 15.49
C CYS A 26 12.11 17.11 14.80
N ILE A 27 12.02 18.20 15.57
CA ILE A 27 11.69 19.52 15.04
C ILE A 27 12.76 19.98 14.03
N SER A 28 14.04 19.90 14.38
CA SER A 28 15.14 20.28 13.47
C SER A 28 15.16 19.45 12.19
N PHE A 29 14.86 18.15 12.28
CA PHE A 29 14.73 17.28 11.11
C PHE A 29 13.60 17.76 10.18
N VAL A 30 12.39 17.92 10.72
CA VAL A 30 11.21 18.31 9.92
C VAL A 30 11.36 19.74 9.38
N GLN A 31 11.99 20.65 10.12
CA GLN A 31 12.32 22.00 9.65
C GLN A 31 13.20 21.95 8.40
N GLY A 32 14.25 21.12 8.40
CA GLY A 32 15.11 20.97 7.23
C GLY A 32 14.40 20.37 6.01
N LEU A 33 13.36 19.55 6.22
CA LEU A 33 12.53 18.98 5.14
C LEU A 33 11.50 19.98 4.60
N LEU A 34 10.92 20.80 5.49
CA LEU A 34 9.88 21.79 5.18
C LEU A 34 10.45 23.18 4.85
N GLU A 35 11.74 23.25 4.52
CA GLU A 35 12.38 24.48 4.09
C GLU A 35 11.70 25.03 2.83
N ARG A 36 11.41 26.34 2.86
CA ARG A 36 10.62 27.02 1.83
C ARG A 36 11.43 27.26 0.59
N ASP A 37 12.70 27.60 0.76
CA ASP A 37 13.65 27.68 -0.34
C ASP A 37 14.21 26.28 -0.65
N PRO A 38 13.96 25.73 -1.85
CA PRO A 38 14.50 24.42 -2.23
C PRO A 38 16.03 24.35 -2.19
N SER A 39 16.73 25.48 -2.36
CA SER A 39 18.20 25.55 -2.33
C SER A 39 18.77 25.32 -0.93
N HIS A 40 17.99 25.69 0.09
CA HIS A 40 18.34 25.51 1.50
C HIS A 40 17.74 24.22 2.09
N ARG A 41 16.87 23.53 1.34
CA ARG A 41 16.25 22.29 1.79
C ARG A 41 17.29 21.21 2.02
N MET A 42 17.12 20.46 3.10
CA MET A 42 18.05 19.43 3.51
C MET A 42 18.25 18.39 2.40
N ALA A 43 19.50 18.23 1.95
CA ALA A 43 19.88 17.23 0.96
C ALA A 43 19.79 15.81 1.52
N TRP A 44 19.65 14.82 0.64
CA TRP A 44 19.50 13.40 1.03
C TRP A 44 20.63 12.88 1.94
N SER A 45 21.88 13.26 1.66
CA SER A 45 23.04 12.91 2.49
C SER A 45 22.93 13.44 3.93
N LYS A 46 22.32 14.62 4.11
CA LYS A 46 22.04 15.21 5.42
C LYS A 46 20.82 14.57 6.09
N ILE A 47 19.81 14.18 5.33
CA ILE A 47 18.63 13.46 5.83
C ILE A 47 19.07 12.17 6.53
N ILE A 48 19.82 11.29 5.84
CA ILE A 48 20.23 9.98 6.38
C ILE A 48 21.22 10.07 7.55
N SER A 49 21.95 11.18 7.65
CA SER A 49 22.93 11.41 8.72
C SER A 49 22.36 12.20 9.91
N HIS A 50 21.11 12.65 9.83
CA HIS A 50 20.49 13.47 10.85
C HIS A 50 20.31 12.70 12.18
N PRO A 51 20.59 13.30 13.35
CA PRO A 51 20.46 12.63 14.65
C PRO A 51 19.09 12.01 14.94
N PHE A 52 18.03 12.53 14.32
CA PHE A 52 16.68 11.98 14.45
C PHE A 52 16.49 10.60 13.80
N VAL A 53 17.18 10.34 12.68
CA VAL A 53 17.05 9.07 11.94
C VAL A 53 18.28 8.17 12.08
N LYS A 54 19.45 8.75 12.36
CA LYS A 54 20.70 8.02 12.47
C LYS A 54 20.60 6.93 13.54
N GLY A 55 20.89 5.69 13.17
CA GLY A 55 20.77 4.54 14.06
C GLY A 55 19.36 3.94 14.16
N HIS A 56 18.36 4.55 13.51
CA HIS A 56 16.97 4.09 13.49
C HIS A 56 16.49 3.66 12.08
N ILE A 57 17.37 3.63 11.09
CA ILE A 57 17.05 3.19 9.74
C ILE A 57 17.32 1.68 9.63
N VAL A 58 16.26 0.91 9.36
CA VAL A 58 16.35 -0.52 9.02
C VAL A 58 16.18 -0.65 7.52
N ILE A 59 17.23 -1.05 6.81
CA ILE A 59 17.17 -1.34 5.37
C ILE A 59 16.92 -2.84 5.22
N LEU A 60 15.69 -3.19 4.89
CA LEU A 60 15.31 -4.58 4.61
C LEU A 60 15.67 -4.91 3.15
N LYS A 61 16.18 -6.12 2.93
CA LYS A 61 16.27 -6.69 1.57
C LYS A 61 14.86 -7.08 1.12
N GLU A 62 14.57 -6.98 -0.17
CA GLU A 62 13.25 -7.31 -0.75
C GLU A 62 12.79 -8.74 -0.41
N ASP A 63 13.73 -9.65 -0.17
CA ASP A 63 13.47 -11.06 0.12
C ASP A 63 13.25 -11.39 1.61
N ILE A 64 13.17 -10.40 2.51
CA ILE A 64 12.94 -10.69 3.94
C ILE A 64 11.43 -10.95 4.16
N PRO A 65 11.01 -12.17 4.52
CA PRO A 65 9.60 -12.53 4.63
C PRO A 65 8.89 -11.90 5.83
N GLU A 66 9.63 -11.42 6.83
CA GLU A 66 9.11 -10.78 8.04
C GLU A 66 9.40 -9.28 8.03
N SER A 67 8.44 -8.50 7.54
CA SER A 67 8.42 -7.05 7.74
C SER A 67 8.09 -6.75 9.21
N PRO A 68 8.76 -5.78 9.86
CA PRO A 68 8.45 -5.37 11.23
C PRO A 68 7.07 -4.69 11.35
N PHE A 69 6.40 -4.42 10.23
CA PHE A 69 5.11 -3.73 10.18
C PHE A 69 3.94 -4.66 9.89
N THR A 70 4.18 -5.93 9.56
CA THR A 70 3.13 -6.90 9.21
C THR A 70 3.50 -8.30 9.68
N ASN A 71 2.53 -9.04 10.22
CA ASN A 71 2.73 -10.46 10.49
C ASN A 71 2.93 -11.22 9.18
N PRO A 72 3.78 -12.27 9.16
CA PRO A 72 3.87 -13.16 8.01
C PRO A 72 2.50 -13.79 7.73
N LEU A 73 2.22 -14.08 6.46
CA LEU A 73 0.95 -14.70 6.07
C LEU A 73 0.81 -16.06 6.75
N THR A 74 -0.37 -16.33 7.31
CA THR A 74 -0.72 -17.69 7.76
C THR A 74 -0.77 -18.64 6.57
N ALA A 75 -0.71 -19.96 6.83
CA ALA A 75 -0.76 -20.96 5.76
C ALA A 75 -2.01 -20.80 4.87
N SER A 76 -3.18 -20.49 5.46
CA SER A 76 -4.41 -20.24 4.71
C SER A 76 -4.32 -18.97 3.86
N GLN A 77 -3.76 -17.89 4.39
CA GLN A 77 -3.55 -16.65 3.63
C GLN A 77 -2.55 -16.82 2.49
N CYS A 78 -1.50 -17.63 2.68
CA CYS A 78 -0.55 -17.98 1.62
C CYS A 78 -1.24 -18.76 0.50
N HIS A 79 -2.09 -19.71 0.85
CA HIS A 79 -2.89 -20.48 -0.12
C HIS A 79 -3.82 -19.56 -0.91
N GLU A 80 -4.56 -18.69 -0.24
CA GLU A 80 -5.46 -17.74 -0.90
C GLU A 80 -4.71 -16.74 -1.78
N LYS A 81 -3.56 -16.22 -1.33
CA LYS A 81 -2.69 -15.37 -2.17
C LYS A 81 -2.28 -16.10 -3.45
N LYS A 82 -1.89 -17.37 -3.35
CA LYS A 82 -1.52 -18.19 -4.52
C LYS A 82 -2.71 -18.40 -5.45
N LYS A 83 -3.90 -18.66 -4.90
CA LYS A 83 -5.15 -18.79 -5.67
C LYS A 83 -5.50 -17.50 -6.41
N GLN A 84 -5.45 -16.35 -5.73
CA GLN A 84 -5.67 -15.04 -6.34
C GLN A 84 -4.66 -14.74 -7.45
N THR A 85 -3.37 -15.01 -7.20
CA THR A 85 -2.31 -14.83 -8.20
C THR A 85 -2.57 -15.68 -9.45
N ASN A 86 -2.97 -16.94 -9.27
CA ASN A 86 -3.31 -17.83 -10.38
C ASN A 86 -4.58 -17.37 -11.12
N ARG A 87 -5.59 -16.87 -10.42
CA ARG A 87 -6.79 -16.28 -11.05
C ARG A 87 -6.44 -15.06 -11.90
N ILE A 88 -5.54 -14.21 -11.43
CA ILE A 88 -5.06 -13.04 -12.19
C ILE A 88 -4.28 -13.49 -13.44
N MET A 89 -3.38 -14.46 -13.28
CA MET A 89 -2.52 -14.90 -14.38
C MET A 89 -3.26 -15.71 -15.44
N TYR A 90 -4.15 -16.62 -15.02
CA TYR A 90 -4.78 -17.61 -15.89
C TYR A 90 -6.28 -17.35 -16.13
N GLY A 91 -6.88 -16.35 -15.48
CA GLY A 91 -8.32 -16.07 -15.56
C GLY A 91 -9.16 -17.25 -15.07
N GLU A 92 -10.36 -17.42 -15.62
CA GLU A 92 -11.26 -18.55 -15.32
C GLU A 92 -10.66 -19.94 -15.64
N ASN A 93 -9.57 -19.99 -16.40
CA ASN A 93 -8.91 -21.27 -16.74
C ASN A 93 -8.11 -21.87 -15.57
N TYR A 94 -7.91 -21.15 -14.47
CA TYR A 94 -7.08 -21.61 -13.34
C TYR A 94 -7.65 -22.89 -12.66
N GLU A 95 -8.98 -23.00 -12.56
CA GLU A 95 -9.66 -24.08 -11.84
C GLU A 95 -9.58 -25.42 -12.59
N TYR A 96 -9.50 -25.36 -13.93
CA TYR A 96 -9.28 -26.52 -14.79
C TYR A 96 -7.83 -27.03 -14.73
N LEU A 97 -6.85 -26.13 -14.57
CA LEU A 97 -5.44 -26.49 -14.44
C LEU A 97 -5.15 -27.27 -13.15
N GLN A 98 -5.87 -26.97 -12.07
CA GLN A 98 -5.69 -27.61 -10.77
C GLN A 98 -6.41 -28.96 -10.65
N SER A 99 -7.53 -29.15 -11.38
CA SER A 99 -8.35 -30.37 -11.37
C SER A 99 -7.95 -31.40 -12.43
N GLY A 100 -6.95 -31.13 -13.27
CA GLY A 100 -6.55 -32.02 -14.38
C GLY A 100 -7.64 -32.26 -15.43
N SER A 101 -8.72 -31.47 -15.39
CA SER A 101 -9.89 -31.64 -16.25
C SER A 101 -9.73 -30.88 -17.57
N LYS A 102 -10.07 -31.53 -18.69
CA LYS A 102 -9.97 -30.93 -20.03
C LYS A 102 -10.91 -29.72 -20.14
N ARG A 103 -10.44 -28.63 -20.76
CA ARG A 103 -11.25 -27.42 -21.01
C ARG A 103 -12.58 -27.81 -21.68
N PRO A 104 -13.73 -27.31 -21.21
CA PRO A 104 -14.97 -27.48 -21.97
C PRO A 104 -14.85 -26.73 -23.32
N PRO A 105 -15.40 -27.27 -24.41
CA PRO A 105 -15.34 -26.63 -25.72
C PRO A 105 -15.99 -25.24 -25.67
N ARG A 106 -15.33 -24.21 -26.19
CA ARG A 106 -15.99 -22.91 -26.45
C ARG A 106 -17.08 -23.15 -27.48
N THR A 107 -18.33 -23.21 -27.05
CA THR A 107 -19.47 -23.19 -27.98
C THR A 107 -19.59 -21.78 -28.54
N ALA A 108 -19.21 -21.61 -29.81
CA ALA A 108 -19.52 -20.41 -30.57
C ALA A 108 -21.03 -20.35 -30.81
N LYS A 109 -21.74 -19.51 -30.04
CA LYS A 109 -23.11 -19.01 -30.27
C LYS A 109 -23.24 -17.83 -29.31
N GLY A 110 -23.26 -16.57 -29.74
CA GLY A 110 -24.30 -15.98 -30.58
C GLY A 110 -25.24 -15.22 -29.64
N SER A 111 -25.05 -13.89 -29.58
CA SER A 111 -25.97 -12.84 -29.11
C SER A 111 -27.13 -13.26 -28.20
N ASN A 112 -27.08 -12.91 -26.92
CA ASN A 112 -28.25 -12.50 -26.14
C ASN A 112 -27.77 -11.54 -25.03
N GLU A 113 -28.26 -10.32 -25.11
CA GLU A 113 -28.30 -9.34 -24.03
C GLU A 113 -29.11 -9.89 -22.86
N ASP A 114 -28.46 -10.18 -21.73
CA ASP A 114 -29.01 -10.19 -20.36
C ASP A 114 -27.98 -10.80 -19.38
N ASP A 115 -26.79 -10.20 -19.28
CA ASP A 115 -25.88 -10.43 -18.14
C ASP A 115 -26.05 -9.31 -17.10
N LEU A 116 -27.30 -9.14 -16.66
CA LEU A 116 -27.67 -8.38 -15.46
C LEU A 116 -27.96 -9.37 -14.34
N ALA A 117 -26.89 -9.84 -13.68
CA ALA A 117 -26.86 -10.29 -12.26
C ALA A 117 -25.88 -11.45 -12.07
N SER A 118 -24.57 -11.17 -12.03
CA SER A 118 -23.69 -11.90 -11.11
C SER A 118 -22.38 -11.15 -10.83
N SER A 119 -22.45 -9.83 -10.61
CA SER A 119 -21.49 -9.19 -9.71
C SER A 119 -22.00 -9.39 -8.29
N ARG A 120 -21.94 -10.64 -7.86
CA ARG A 120 -22.12 -11.03 -6.48
C ARG A 120 -20.86 -10.57 -5.76
N ASP A 121 -20.91 -9.33 -5.24
CA ASP A 121 -19.96 -8.79 -4.28
C ASP A 121 -19.72 -9.84 -3.21
N SER A 122 -18.68 -10.64 -3.43
CA SER A 122 -18.15 -11.56 -2.43
C SER A 122 -17.30 -10.68 -1.53
N MET A 123 -17.99 -9.86 -0.73
CA MET A 123 -17.39 -9.31 0.48
C MET A 123 -17.04 -10.51 1.36
N ASN A 124 -15.82 -11.01 1.23
CA ASN A 124 -15.21 -11.81 2.28
C ASN A 124 -15.03 -10.87 3.47
N VAL A 125 -16.08 -10.78 4.29
CA VAL A 125 -15.98 -10.27 5.64
C VAL A 125 -15.04 -11.22 6.36
N ILE A 126 -13.81 -10.76 6.60
CA ILE A 126 -12.88 -11.44 7.50
C ILE A 126 -13.53 -11.36 8.88
N LEU A 127 -14.24 -12.42 9.27
CA LEU A 127 -14.55 -12.63 10.66
C LEU A 127 -13.21 -12.85 11.36
N GLN A 128 -12.81 -11.88 12.19
CA GLN A 128 -11.79 -12.09 13.20
C GLN A 128 -12.35 -13.13 14.18
N SER A 129 -12.07 -14.41 13.91
CA SER A 129 -12.26 -15.48 14.87
C SER A 129 -10.99 -15.61 15.70
N ASP A 130 -11.18 -15.34 16.99
CA ASP A 130 -10.46 -15.78 18.18
C ASP A 130 -9.11 -15.13 18.55
N MET A 131 -9.13 -14.60 19.78
CA MET A 131 -8.00 -14.27 20.65
C MET A 131 -7.23 -15.52 21.09
#